data_AF-C7Q816-F1
#
_entry.id   AF-C7Q816-F1
#
_cell.length_a   1.000
_cell.length_b   1.000
_cell.length_c   1.000
_cell.angle_alpha   90.00
_cell.angle_beta   90.00
_cell.angle_gamma   90.00
#
_symmetry.space_group_name_H-M   'P 1'
#
loop_
_entity.id
_entity.type
_entity.pdbx_description
1 polymer ?
#
loop_
_entity_poly.entity_id
_entity_poly.type
_entity_poly.pdbx_seq_one_letter_code
_entity_poly.pdbx_strand_id
1 'polypeptide(L)'
;MPQKAKPAGAEGASIEAWTERVITEREVSKARARQLRWVAGELALVRNHEEFPFRDASSAADLLQPGAISAYLDLAARGELRRRAKAGDARATNASMRIRADCLKILGEHAGVLVAVADRPGLPELRETVDGPSRSQLRDFLASRAEHVGAPAARVRLFALIGVELDTGARVGELAALTLADLADDLSTLRIVRRPQARTVSEAVHDTVKLSDGSRAALRAWLEVRETLVEPLHGNAKALWVSVMPNHAGRLNVEGEAIRRPPGMPLMPRGMQRAYTRAVVEANMNLAGSPGWIPLPVRFEQLRRAVTERQRRDQDQDHQTGDTDRTDTTDIAG
;
A
#
# COMPACT_ATOMS: atom_id res chain seq x y z
N MET A 1 5.53 -31.32 -32.97
CA MET A 1 5.90 -30.23 -32.04
C MET A 1 5.22 -28.96 -32.52
N PRO A 2 4.16 -28.47 -31.86
CA PRO A 2 3.47 -27.28 -32.34
C PRO A 2 4.34 -26.04 -32.11
N GLN A 3 4.63 -25.29 -33.18
CA GLN A 3 5.20 -23.95 -33.11
C GLN A 3 4.27 -23.09 -32.26
N LYS A 4 4.76 -22.60 -31.10
CA LYS A 4 4.09 -21.49 -30.41
C LYS A 4 4.10 -20.29 -31.35
N ALA A 5 2.93 -19.83 -31.75
CA ALA A 5 2.76 -18.63 -32.56
C ALA A 5 3.48 -17.45 -31.88
N LYS A 6 4.37 -16.81 -32.62
CA LYS A 6 5.05 -15.56 -32.24
C LYS A 6 3.97 -14.47 -32.08
N PRO A 7 3.85 -13.76 -30.95
CA PRO A 7 2.87 -12.69 -30.83
C PRO A 7 3.26 -11.54 -31.77
N ALA A 8 2.51 -11.41 -32.86
CA ALA A 8 2.66 -10.35 -33.84
C ALA A 8 2.28 -9.00 -33.20
N GLY A 9 3.27 -8.17 -32.85
CA GLY A 9 2.98 -6.82 -32.36
C GLY A 9 4.13 -6.07 -31.69
N ALA A 10 5.10 -6.77 -31.10
CA ALA A 10 6.25 -6.13 -30.44
C ALA A 10 7.34 -5.67 -31.43
N GLU A 11 7.46 -6.33 -32.59
CA GLU A 11 8.52 -6.10 -33.60
C GLU A 11 8.37 -4.77 -34.35
N GLY A 12 7.20 -4.12 -34.31
CA GLY A 12 6.93 -2.87 -35.04
C GLY A 12 6.44 -1.70 -34.17
N ALA A 13 6.37 -1.88 -32.85
CA ALA A 13 5.83 -0.87 -31.95
C ALA A 13 6.89 -0.32 -31.00
N SER A 14 6.75 0.97 -30.68
CA SER A 14 7.55 1.58 -29.62
C SER A 14 7.26 0.91 -28.27
N ILE A 15 8.20 1.03 -27.33
CA ILE A 15 8.04 0.44 -26.00
C ILE A 15 6.85 1.02 -25.24
N GLU A 16 6.49 2.29 -25.46
CA GLU A 16 5.33 2.94 -24.85
C GLU A 16 4.02 2.42 -25.43
N ALA A 17 3.91 2.33 -26.76
CA ALA A 17 2.73 1.79 -27.42
C ALA A 17 2.52 0.31 -27.06
N TRP A 18 3.61 -0.47 -26.98
CA TRP A 18 3.58 -1.84 -26.47
C TRP A 18 3.08 -1.91 -25.03
N THR A 19 3.56 -1.01 -24.17
CA THR A 19 3.17 -0.95 -22.76
C THR A 19 1.68 -0.64 -22.57
N GLU A 20 1.11 0.29 -23.34
CA GLU A 20 -0.33 0.59 -23.24
C GLU A 20 -1.21 -0.58 -23.68
N ARG A 21 -0.78 -1.34 -24.70
CA ARG A 21 -1.45 -2.59 -25.09
C ARG A 21 -1.42 -3.62 -23.96
N VAL A 22 -0.25 -3.87 -23.37
CA VAL A 22 -0.09 -4.78 -22.22
C VAL A 22 -1.00 -4.36 -21.05
N ILE A 23 -1.08 -3.05 -20.75
CA ILE A 23 -1.92 -2.54 -19.65
C ILE A 23 -3.40 -2.81 -19.92
N THR A 24 -3.83 -2.61 -21.17
CA THR A 24 -5.23 -2.77 -21.58
C THR A 24 -5.62 -4.26 -21.60
N GLU A 25 -4.78 -5.10 -22.20
CA GLU A 25 -5.08 -6.53 -22.41
C GLU A 25 -4.93 -7.38 -21.14
N ARG A 26 -4.06 -7.01 -20.20
CA ARG A 26 -3.88 -7.74 -18.92
C ARG A 26 -4.71 -7.21 -17.75
N GLU A 27 -5.54 -6.19 -17.97
CA GLU A 27 -6.35 -5.54 -16.92
C GLU A 27 -5.58 -5.27 -15.60
N VAL A 28 -4.34 -4.78 -15.73
CA VAL A 28 -3.47 -4.62 -14.56
C VAL A 28 -3.98 -3.52 -13.61
N SER A 29 -3.67 -3.66 -12.32
CA SER A 29 -4.03 -2.62 -11.34
C SER A 29 -3.49 -1.22 -11.73
N LYS A 30 -4.19 -0.15 -11.34
CA LYS A 30 -3.75 1.25 -11.57
C LYS A 30 -2.32 1.53 -11.08
N ALA A 31 -1.88 0.85 -10.02
CA ALA A 31 -0.51 0.98 -9.51
C ALA A 31 0.50 0.31 -10.44
N ARG A 32 0.20 -0.91 -10.91
CA ARG A 32 1.04 -1.63 -11.86
C ARG A 32 1.10 -0.91 -13.22
N ALA A 33 -0.02 -0.38 -13.71
CA ALA A 33 -0.04 0.44 -14.93
C ALA A 33 0.92 1.63 -14.84
N ARG A 34 0.96 2.34 -13.70
CA ARG A 34 1.93 3.44 -13.49
C ARG A 34 3.38 2.95 -13.47
N GLN A 35 3.65 1.79 -12.88
CA GLN A 35 5.00 1.21 -12.85
C GLN A 35 5.46 0.81 -14.26
N LEU A 36 4.59 0.15 -15.03
CA LEU A 36 4.85 -0.22 -16.42
C LEU A 36 5.17 1.02 -17.26
N ARG A 37 4.33 2.07 -17.19
CA ARG A 37 4.58 3.34 -17.89
C ARG A 37 5.89 4.02 -17.48
N TRP A 38 6.23 3.96 -16.19
CA TRP A 38 7.51 4.50 -15.71
C TRP A 38 8.69 3.75 -16.32
N VAL A 39 8.68 2.42 -16.26
CA VAL A 39 9.75 1.59 -16.82
C VAL A 39 9.85 1.76 -18.34
N ALA A 40 8.72 1.78 -19.05
CA ALA A 40 8.68 2.08 -20.48
C ALA A 40 9.27 3.46 -20.81
N GLY A 41 8.95 4.46 -19.99
CA GLY A 41 9.53 5.80 -20.13
C GLY A 41 11.03 5.86 -19.85
N GLU A 42 11.59 4.98 -19.01
CA GLU A 42 13.04 4.85 -18.85
C GLU A 42 13.69 4.10 -20.01
N LEU A 43 13.04 3.04 -20.53
CA LEU A 43 13.50 2.31 -21.72
C LEU A 43 13.49 3.19 -22.98
N ALA A 44 12.57 4.15 -23.07
CA ALA A 44 12.58 5.15 -24.13
C ALA A 44 13.76 6.14 -23.99
N LEU A 45 14.07 6.54 -22.76
CA LEU A 45 15.17 7.47 -22.47
C LEU A 45 16.55 6.83 -22.63
N VAL A 46 16.71 5.57 -22.24
CA VAL A 46 18.02 4.88 -22.23
C VAL A 46 18.63 4.76 -23.63
N ARG A 47 17.80 4.73 -24.68
CA ARG A 47 18.26 4.74 -26.08
C ARG A 47 19.13 5.94 -26.44
N ASN A 48 18.92 7.06 -25.75
CA ASN A 48 19.70 8.28 -25.95
C ASN A 48 20.92 8.37 -25.03
N HIS A 49 21.13 7.39 -24.14
CA HIS A 49 22.27 7.35 -23.24
C HIS A 49 23.52 6.88 -23.98
N GLU A 50 24.65 7.57 -23.79
CA GLU A 50 25.89 7.31 -24.52
C GLU A 50 26.46 5.91 -24.25
N GLU A 51 26.40 5.46 -23.00
CA GLU A 51 26.86 4.13 -22.58
C GLU A 51 25.90 2.97 -22.93
N PHE A 52 24.71 3.24 -23.49
CA PHE A 52 23.78 2.17 -23.84
C PHE A 52 24.18 1.56 -25.20
N PRO A 53 24.50 0.25 -25.31
CA PRO A 53 25.00 -0.32 -26.56
C PRO A 53 23.95 -0.48 -27.67
N PHE A 54 22.66 -0.52 -27.32
CA PHE A 54 21.55 -0.84 -28.23
C PHE A 54 20.76 0.41 -28.64
N ARG A 55 21.45 1.50 -29.02
CA ARG A 55 20.83 2.81 -29.32
C ARG A 55 19.94 2.77 -30.56
N ASP A 56 20.26 1.85 -31.48
CA ASP A 56 19.54 1.54 -32.71
C ASP A 56 18.27 0.70 -32.51
N ALA A 57 18.08 0.11 -31.32
CA ALA A 57 16.86 -0.62 -30.96
C ALA A 57 15.62 0.24 -31.22
N SER A 58 14.80 -0.16 -32.19
CA SER A 58 13.69 0.67 -32.69
C SER A 58 12.32 0.15 -32.26
N SER A 59 12.27 -1.11 -31.83
CA SER A 59 11.06 -1.79 -31.40
C SER A 59 11.11 -2.17 -29.92
N ALA A 60 9.94 -2.48 -29.36
CA ALA A 60 9.83 -3.08 -28.03
C ALA A 60 10.56 -4.43 -27.96
N ALA A 61 10.52 -5.22 -29.04
CA ALA A 61 11.19 -6.52 -29.10
C ALA A 61 12.72 -6.39 -28.99
N ASP A 62 13.31 -5.36 -29.60
CA ASP A 62 14.76 -5.09 -29.53
C ASP A 62 15.18 -4.71 -28.10
N LEU A 63 14.41 -3.83 -27.46
CA LEU A 63 14.68 -3.37 -26.09
C LEU A 63 14.44 -4.44 -25.02
N LEU A 64 13.65 -5.48 -25.33
CA LEU A 64 13.37 -6.60 -24.44
C LEU A 64 14.35 -7.78 -24.62
N GLN A 65 15.35 -7.66 -25.52
CA GLN A 65 16.41 -8.66 -25.63
C GLN A 65 17.27 -8.71 -24.36
N PRO A 66 17.83 -9.88 -23.99
CA PRO A 66 18.62 -10.03 -22.76
C PRO A 66 19.76 -9.01 -22.61
N GLY A 67 20.49 -8.72 -23.68
CA GLY A 67 21.58 -7.73 -23.66
C GLY A 67 21.10 -6.30 -23.41
N ALA A 68 20.03 -5.88 -24.08
CA ALA A 68 19.42 -4.56 -23.89
C ALA A 68 18.87 -4.40 -22.47
N ILE A 69 18.24 -5.44 -21.93
CA ILE A 69 17.76 -5.47 -20.55
C ILE A 69 18.90 -5.35 -19.54
N SER A 70 19.99 -6.09 -19.73
CA SER A 70 21.15 -6.04 -18.84
C SER A 70 21.73 -4.63 -18.80
N ALA A 71 22.03 -4.06 -19.98
CA ALA A 71 22.59 -2.71 -20.09
C ALA A 71 21.65 -1.63 -19.51
N TYR A 72 20.34 -1.77 -19.72
CA TYR A 72 19.34 -0.90 -19.12
C TYR A 72 19.36 -0.98 -17.59
N LEU A 73 19.38 -2.19 -17.03
CA LEU A 73 19.35 -2.39 -15.58
C LEU A 73 20.61 -1.88 -14.90
N ASP A 74 21.77 -1.99 -15.54
CA ASP A 74 23.04 -1.44 -15.03
C ASP A 74 22.98 0.08 -14.93
N LEU A 75 22.55 0.76 -16.00
CA LEU A 75 22.35 2.22 -16.00
C LEU A 75 21.29 2.65 -14.99
N ALA A 76 20.20 1.90 -14.90
CA ALA A 76 19.13 2.14 -13.95
C ALA A 76 19.59 1.96 -12.49
N ALA A 77 20.51 1.03 -12.22
CA ALA A 77 21.08 0.77 -10.90
C ALA A 77 21.99 1.92 -10.44
N ARG A 78 22.79 2.48 -11.36
CA ARG A 78 23.63 3.66 -11.12
C ARG A 78 22.82 4.94 -10.93
N GLY A 79 21.58 4.96 -11.42
CA GLY A 79 20.64 6.08 -11.25
C GLY A 79 20.65 7.08 -12.41
N GLU A 80 21.33 6.75 -13.51
CA GLU A 80 21.53 7.61 -14.69
C GLU A 80 20.23 7.92 -15.43
N LEU A 81 19.20 7.08 -15.26
CA LEU A 81 17.92 7.21 -15.98
C LEU A 81 16.88 8.05 -15.25
N ARG A 82 17.28 8.75 -14.17
CA ARG A 82 16.37 9.59 -13.40
C ARG A 82 16.14 10.93 -14.08
N ARG A 83 14.86 11.27 -14.30
CA ARG A 83 14.46 12.61 -14.76
C ARG A 83 14.72 13.73 -13.76
N ARG A 84 14.92 13.41 -12.48
CA ARG A 84 15.21 14.40 -11.42
C ARG A 84 16.39 13.93 -10.60
N ALA A 85 17.34 14.83 -10.40
CA ALA A 85 18.44 14.63 -9.46
C ALA A 85 17.88 14.32 -8.06
N LYS A 86 18.48 13.35 -7.38
CA LYS A 86 18.16 13.01 -6.00
C LYS A 86 19.31 13.51 -5.13
N ALA A 87 18.99 14.17 -4.02
CA ALA A 87 19.99 14.50 -3.01
C ALA A 87 20.54 13.22 -2.37
N GLY A 88 21.86 13.11 -2.24
CA GLY A 88 22.54 11.94 -1.69
C GLY A 88 22.80 10.85 -2.73
N ASP A 89 22.77 9.58 -2.31
CA ASP A 89 23.09 8.45 -3.19
C ASP A 89 22.15 8.38 -4.41
N ALA A 90 22.74 8.57 -5.58
CA ALA A 90 22.10 8.52 -6.88
C ALA A 90 21.63 7.11 -7.24
N ARG A 91 22.24 6.06 -6.66
CA ARG A 91 21.89 4.66 -6.95
C ARG A 91 20.41 4.36 -6.73
N ALA A 92 19.88 3.46 -7.54
CA ALA A 92 18.52 2.96 -7.37
C ALA A 92 18.42 2.07 -6.14
N THR A 93 17.26 2.12 -5.49
CA THR A 93 16.99 1.23 -4.36
C THR A 93 16.68 -0.19 -4.85
N ASN A 94 16.96 -1.20 -4.02
CA ASN A 94 16.57 -2.59 -4.30
C ASN A 94 15.07 -2.73 -4.64
N ALA A 95 14.21 -1.92 -4.01
CA ALA A 95 12.78 -1.91 -4.32
C ALA A 95 12.49 -1.42 -5.75
N SER A 96 13.16 -0.36 -6.19
CA SER A 96 13.04 0.15 -7.56
C SER A 96 13.54 -0.88 -8.58
N MET A 97 14.67 -1.53 -8.30
CA MET A 97 15.24 -2.56 -9.17
C MET A 97 14.33 -3.79 -9.29
N ARG A 98 13.70 -4.24 -8.19
CA ARG A 98 12.67 -5.29 -8.25
C ARG A 98 11.46 -4.89 -9.11
N ILE A 99 10.98 -3.65 -8.99
CA ILE A 99 9.85 -3.17 -9.82
C ILE A 99 10.22 -3.19 -11.30
N ARG A 100 11.44 -2.77 -11.67
CA ARG A 100 11.94 -2.84 -13.05
C ARG A 100 11.95 -4.27 -13.54
N ALA A 101 12.55 -5.18 -12.79
CA ALA A 101 12.59 -6.60 -13.14
C ALA A 101 11.18 -7.18 -13.35
N ASP A 102 10.24 -6.88 -12.44
CA ASP A 102 8.85 -7.36 -12.53
C ASP A 102 8.11 -6.77 -13.76
N CYS A 103 8.35 -5.51 -14.09
CA CYS A 103 7.75 -4.87 -15.25
C CYS A 103 8.32 -5.44 -16.55
N LEU A 104 9.64 -5.58 -16.64
CA LEU A 104 10.31 -6.19 -17.80
C LEU A 104 9.82 -7.62 -18.03
N LYS A 105 9.65 -8.40 -16.96
CA LYS A 105 9.08 -9.75 -17.07
C LYS A 105 7.66 -9.74 -17.64
N ILE A 106 6.79 -8.84 -17.18
CA ILE A 106 5.43 -8.70 -17.72
C ILE A 106 5.44 -8.30 -19.20
N LEU A 107 6.27 -7.31 -19.57
CA LEU A 107 6.38 -6.83 -20.95
C LEU A 107 6.93 -7.91 -21.88
N GLY A 108 7.93 -8.66 -21.42
CA GLY A 108 8.55 -9.78 -22.15
C GLY A 108 7.62 -10.97 -22.30
N GLU A 109 6.95 -11.41 -21.24
CA GLU A 109 5.96 -12.50 -21.28
C GLU A 109 4.90 -12.24 -22.34
N HIS A 110 4.39 -11.01 -22.41
CA HIS A 110 3.40 -10.62 -23.41
C HIS A 110 3.98 -10.59 -24.84
N ALA A 111 5.29 -10.32 -24.97
CA ALA A 111 6.00 -10.30 -26.25
C ALA A 111 6.48 -11.70 -26.68
N GLY A 112 6.21 -12.73 -25.88
CA GLY A 112 6.76 -14.07 -26.10
C GLY A 112 8.27 -14.16 -25.90
N VAL A 113 8.88 -13.16 -25.26
CA VAL A 113 10.31 -13.08 -24.98
C VAL A 113 10.55 -13.50 -23.53
N LEU A 114 11.40 -14.52 -23.33
CA LEU A 114 11.78 -14.93 -21.99
C LEU A 114 12.75 -13.90 -21.40
N VAL A 115 12.24 -13.09 -20.47
CA VAL A 115 13.05 -12.12 -19.73
C VAL A 115 13.57 -12.76 -18.45
N ALA A 116 14.88 -13.00 -18.42
CA ALA A 116 15.61 -13.38 -17.21
C ALA A 116 16.39 -12.17 -16.69
N VAL A 117 16.18 -11.82 -15.42
CA VAL A 117 16.93 -10.76 -14.74
C VAL A 117 17.84 -11.43 -13.71
N ALA A 118 19.12 -11.57 -14.06
CA ALA A 118 20.10 -12.31 -13.26
C ALA A 118 20.23 -11.73 -11.83
N ASP A 119 20.39 -10.41 -11.71
CA ASP A 119 20.63 -9.72 -10.44
C ASP A 119 19.35 -9.15 -9.82
N ARG A 120 18.24 -9.87 -9.90
CA ARG A 120 16.99 -9.42 -9.26
C ARG A 120 17.20 -9.38 -7.75
N PRO A 121 17.10 -8.21 -7.08
CA PRO A 121 17.34 -8.15 -5.65
C PRO A 121 16.36 -9.02 -4.87
N GLY A 122 16.85 -9.73 -3.85
CA GLY A 122 16.03 -10.51 -2.93
C GLY A 122 14.97 -9.67 -2.22
N LEU A 123 13.95 -10.33 -1.65
CA LEU A 123 12.98 -9.64 -0.80
C LEU A 123 13.68 -9.10 0.44
N PRO A 124 13.29 -7.90 0.94
CA PRO A 124 13.89 -7.38 2.15
C PRO A 124 13.48 -8.27 3.32
N GLU A 125 14.39 -8.46 4.26
CA GLU A 125 14.04 -9.05 5.55
C GLU A 125 12.97 -8.21 6.23
N LEU A 126 11.98 -8.91 6.74
CA LEU A 126 10.85 -8.31 7.41
C LEU A 126 11.28 -7.88 8.81
N ARG A 127 11.18 -6.58 9.10
CA ARG A 127 11.37 -6.06 10.46
C ARG A 127 10.38 -6.68 11.44
N GLU A 128 10.78 -6.77 12.69
CA GLU A 128 9.91 -7.20 13.79
C GLU A 128 8.65 -6.34 13.88
N THR A 129 7.56 -7.00 14.28
CA THR A 129 6.29 -6.35 14.54
C THR A 129 6.27 -5.71 15.92
N VAL A 130 5.31 -4.81 16.13
CA VAL A 130 5.12 -4.19 17.45
C VAL A 130 4.52 -5.22 18.43
N ASP A 131 5.07 -5.30 19.63
CA ASP A 131 4.56 -6.17 20.69
C ASP A 131 3.17 -5.76 21.23
N GLY A 132 2.56 -6.60 22.07
CA GLY A 132 1.27 -6.32 22.70
C GLY A 132 1.27 -5.08 23.62
N PRO A 133 2.14 -5.03 24.65
CA PRO A 133 2.23 -3.89 25.57
C PRO A 133 2.39 -2.52 24.90
N SER A 134 3.28 -2.41 23.92
CA SER A 134 3.55 -1.17 23.18
C SER A 134 2.33 -0.72 22.36
N ARG A 135 1.53 -1.66 21.84
CA ARG A 135 0.25 -1.34 21.18
C ARG A 135 -0.80 -0.82 22.16
N SER A 136 -0.89 -1.41 23.34
CA SER A 136 -1.79 -0.93 24.40
C SER A 136 -1.40 0.49 24.84
N GLN A 137 -0.11 0.71 25.13
CA GLN A 137 0.40 2.04 25.51
C GLN A 137 0.16 3.10 24.43
N LEU A 138 0.31 2.76 23.13
CA LEU A 138 -0.05 3.66 22.04
C LEU A 138 -1.54 4.01 22.07
N ARG A 139 -2.41 3.01 22.24
CA ARG A 139 -3.85 3.23 22.28
C ARG A 139 -4.22 4.15 23.43
N ASP A 140 -3.67 3.92 24.62
CA ASP A 140 -3.95 4.70 25.82
C ASP A 140 -3.42 6.15 25.69
N PHE A 141 -2.24 6.31 25.09
CA PHE A 141 -1.69 7.62 24.74
C PHE A 141 -2.59 8.39 23.75
N LEU A 142 -3.13 7.71 22.73
CA LEU A 142 -4.03 8.33 21.77
C LEU A 142 -5.40 8.65 22.38
N ALA A 143 -5.93 7.76 23.22
CA ALA A 143 -7.19 7.93 23.93
C ALA A 143 -7.17 9.19 24.80
N SER A 144 -6.16 9.31 25.68
CA SER A 144 -6.03 10.47 26.58
C SER A 144 -6.02 11.81 25.84
N ARG A 145 -5.49 11.86 24.62
CA ARG A 145 -5.43 13.09 23.79
C ARG A 145 -6.68 13.33 22.97
N ALA A 146 -7.47 12.30 22.71
CA ALA A 146 -8.71 12.38 21.96
C ALA A 146 -9.92 12.66 22.86
N GLU A 147 -9.88 12.23 24.12
CA GLU A 147 -10.96 12.38 25.10
C GLU A 147 -11.04 13.78 25.75
N HIS A 148 -10.02 14.61 25.58
CA HIS A 148 -10.06 15.99 26.06
C HIS A 148 -11.18 16.79 25.39
N VAL A 149 -11.95 17.55 26.18
CA VAL A 149 -12.95 18.48 25.65
C VAL A 149 -12.28 19.46 24.69
N GLY A 150 -12.83 19.57 23.47
CA GLY A 150 -12.24 20.39 22.41
C GLY A 150 -11.00 19.77 21.76
N ALA A 151 -10.77 18.46 21.89
CA ALA A 151 -9.68 17.77 21.21
C ALA A 151 -9.70 18.07 19.70
N PRO A 152 -8.54 18.42 19.09
CA PRO A 152 -8.46 18.65 17.66
C PRO A 152 -8.99 17.46 16.86
N ALA A 153 -9.81 17.72 15.83
CA ALA A 153 -10.38 16.70 14.94
C ALA A 153 -9.34 15.71 14.38
N ALA A 154 -8.11 16.19 14.16
CA ALA A 154 -6.99 15.37 13.72
C ALA A 154 -6.64 14.22 14.69
N ARG A 155 -6.76 14.46 16.00
CA ARG A 155 -6.46 13.49 17.07
C ARG A 155 -7.60 12.49 17.23
N VAL A 156 -8.84 12.96 17.27
CA VAL A 156 -10.03 12.09 17.33
C VAL A 156 -10.05 11.13 16.13
N ARG A 157 -9.85 11.64 14.92
CA ARG A 157 -9.73 10.82 13.70
C ARG A 157 -8.65 9.76 13.81
N LEU A 158 -7.47 10.17 14.28
CA LEU A 158 -6.32 9.27 14.35
C LEU A 158 -6.54 8.16 15.37
N PHE A 159 -7.10 8.49 16.55
CA PHE A 159 -7.42 7.49 17.57
C PHE A 159 -8.37 6.42 17.02
N ALA A 160 -9.47 6.84 16.40
CA ALA A 160 -10.42 5.94 15.74
C ALA A 160 -9.74 5.10 14.64
N LEU A 161 -8.91 5.72 13.81
CA LEU A 161 -8.21 5.07 12.71
C LEU A 161 -7.26 3.97 13.19
N ILE A 162 -6.52 4.22 14.27
CA ILE A 162 -5.60 3.24 14.85
C ILE A 162 -6.36 2.12 15.56
N GLY A 163 -7.47 2.41 16.24
CA GLY A 163 -8.36 1.38 16.77
C GLY A 163 -8.82 0.42 15.67
N VAL A 164 -9.34 0.97 14.57
CA VAL A 164 -9.76 0.17 13.40
C VAL A 164 -8.59 -0.62 12.81
N GLU A 165 -7.40 -0.04 12.68
CA GLU A 165 -6.22 -0.78 12.21
C GLU A 165 -5.88 -1.96 13.14
N LEU A 166 -5.90 -1.75 14.45
CA LEU A 166 -5.54 -2.75 15.45
C LEU A 166 -6.53 -3.92 15.55
N ASP A 167 -7.81 -3.67 15.24
CA ASP A 167 -8.82 -4.71 15.16
C ASP A 167 -8.74 -5.47 13.84
N THR A 168 -8.39 -4.80 12.75
CA THR A 168 -8.57 -5.34 11.40
C THR A 168 -7.30 -5.77 10.67
N GLY A 169 -6.14 -5.24 11.06
CA GLY A 169 -4.89 -5.42 10.29
C GLY A 169 -4.99 -4.91 8.85
N ALA A 170 -5.89 -3.95 8.57
CA ALA A 170 -6.08 -3.39 7.24
C ALA A 170 -4.87 -2.56 6.77
N ARG A 171 -4.54 -2.67 5.49
CA ARG A 171 -3.53 -1.82 4.86
C ARG A 171 -4.05 -0.39 4.76
N VAL A 172 -3.15 0.60 4.77
CA VAL A 172 -3.51 2.02 4.58
C VAL A 172 -4.41 2.28 3.36
N GLY A 173 -4.21 1.54 2.27
CA GLY A 173 -5.05 1.68 1.07
C GLY A 173 -6.44 1.09 1.23
N GLU A 174 -6.58 0.04 2.04
CA GLU A 174 -7.86 -0.58 2.41
C GLU A 174 -8.61 0.35 3.37
N LEU A 175 -7.93 0.86 4.41
CA LEU A 175 -8.48 1.85 5.33
C LEU A 175 -8.96 3.11 4.60
N ALA A 176 -8.15 3.69 3.71
CA ALA A 176 -8.50 4.88 2.95
C ALA A 176 -9.67 4.67 1.97
N ALA A 177 -9.99 3.42 1.63
CA ALA A 177 -11.10 3.07 0.76
C ALA A 177 -12.41 2.85 1.52
N LEU A 178 -12.38 2.78 2.86
CA LEU A 178 -13.57 2.56 3.68
C LEU A 178 -14.58 3.70 3.53
N THR A 179 -15.85 3.32 3.50
CA THR A 179 -17.02 4.16 3.43
C THR A 179 -17.94 3.92 4.63
N LEU A 180 -18.90 4.81 4.85
CA LEU A 180 -19.92 4.62 5.89
C LEU A 180 -20.74 3.33 5.67
N ALA A 181 -20.95 2.92 4.41
CA ALA A 181 -21.68 1.69 4.06
C ALA A 181 -20.88 0.40 4.33
N ASP A 182 -19.63 0.53 4.78
CA ASP A 182 -18.84 -0.61 5.23
C ASP A 182 -19.00 -0.86 6.74
N LEU A 183 -19.60 0.07 7.50
CA LEU A 183 -19.90 -0.08 8.92
C LEU A 183 -21.30 -0.67 9.11
N ALA A 184 -21.46 -1.52 10.12
CA ALA A 184 -22.78 -1.84 10.66
C ALA A 184 -23.37 -0.61 11.38
N ASP A 185 -24.69 -0.50 11.43
CA ASP A 185 -25.40 0.63 12.05
C ASP A 185 -25.04 0.83 13.53
N ASP A 186 -24.78 -0.26 14.25
CA ASP A 186 -24.37 -0.26 15.66
C ASP A 186 -22.84 -0.17 15.85
N LEU A 187 -22.09 -0.03 14.76
CA LEU A 187 -20.63 -0.03 14.69
C LEU A 187 -19.98 -1.33 15.20
N SER A 188 -20.72 -2.42 15.36
CA SER A 188 -20.20 -3.70 15.88
C SER A 188 -19.21 -4.37 14.93
N THR A 189 -19.39 -4.17 13.62
CA THR A 189 -18.60 -4.81 12.58
C THR A 189 -18.22 -3.83 11.48
N LEU A 190 -17.12 -4.15 10.80
CA LEU A 190 -16.61 -3.42 9.65
C LEU A 190 -16.31 -4.41 8.52
N ARG A 191 -16.86 -4.13 7.33
CA ARG A 191 -16.58 -4.88 6.10
C ARG A 191 -15.35 -4.29 5.40
N ILE A 192 -14.32 -5.09 5.22
CA ILE A 192 -13.09 -4.72 4.52
C ILE A 192 -13.00 -5.45 3.20
N VAL A 193 -12.67 -4.70 2.15
CA VAL A 193 -12.32 -5.25 0.85
C VAL A 193 -10.82 -5.49 0.79
N ARG A 194 -10.40 -6.74 1.00
CA ARG A 194 -9.00 -7.16 0.92
C ARG A 194 -8.59 -7.28 -0.53
N ARG A 195 -7.43 -6.71 -0.86
CA ARG A 195 -6.81 -6.87 -2.18
C ARG A 195 -5.46 -7.58 -1.99
N PRO A 196 -5.42 -8.91 -2.15
CA PRO A 196 -4.19 -9.68 -1.99
C PRO A 196 -3.07 -9.09 -2.84
N GLN A 197 -1.94 -8.78 -2.20
CA GLN A 197 -0.73 -8.36 -2.91
C GLN A 197 -0.04 -9.62 -3.46
N ALA A 198 0.50 -9.54 -4.69
CA ALA A 198 1.29 -10.57 -5.38
C ALA A 198 0.56 -11.61 -6.27
N ARG A 199 -0.74 -11.47 -6.54
CA ARG A 199 -1.42 -12.25 -7.58
C ARG A 199 -1.84 -11.37 -8.75
N THR A 200 -1.58 -11.83 -9.96
CA THR A 200 -1.69 -11.09 -11.23
C THR A 200 -3.10 -10.57 -11.47
N VAL A 201 -4.09 -11.29 -10.98
CA VAL A 201 -5.49 -10.88 -10.77
C VAL A 201 -5.94 -11.66 -9.54
N SER A 202 -6.24 -10.98 -8.43
CA SER A 202 -6.93 -11.62 -7.29
C SER A 202 -8.26 -10.94 -7.12
N GLU A 203 -9.33 -11.74 -7.11
CA GLU A 203 -10.66 -11.27 -6.72
C GLU A 203 -10.58 -10.60 -5.35
N ALA A 204 -11.36 -9.54 -5.21
CA ALA A 204 -11.45 -8.82 -3.95
C ALA A 204 -12.14 -9.73 -2.93
N VAL A 205 -11.45 -10.02 -1.82
CA VAL A 205 -12.03 -10.83 -0.74
C VAL A 205 -12.71 -9.88 0.24
N HIS A 206 -13.98 -10.12 0.50
CA HIS A 206 -14.73 -9.38 1.52
C HIS A 206 -14.54 -10.07 2.86
N ASP A 207 -14.08 -9.31 3.85
CA ASP A 207 -13.79 -9.75 5.20
C ASP A 207 -14.59 -8.91 6.17
N THR A 208 -15.33 -9.53 7.10
CA THR A 208 -16.14 -8.81 8.09
C THR A 208 -15.51 -9.01 9.45
N VAL A 209 -15.06 -7.91 10.06
CA VAL A 209 -14.30 -7.93 11.31
C VAL A 209 -15.13 -7.31 12.42
N LYS A 210 -15.19 -7.99 13.57
CA LYS A 210 -15.77 -7.43 14.80
C LYS A 210 -14.86 -6.36 15.37
N LEU A 211 -15.43 -5.21 15.72
CA LEU A 211 -14.71 -4.11 16.34
C LEU A 211 -14.74 -4.22 17.87
N SER A 212 -13.61 -3.90 18.50
CA SER A 212 -13.50 -3.85 19.96
C SER A 212 -14.25 -2.64 20.52
N ASP A 213 -14.68 -2.71 21.77
CA ASP A 213 -15.44 -1.65 22.46
C ASP A 213 -14.74 -0.29 22.39
N GLY A 214 -13.42 -0.29 22.57
CA GLY A 214 -12.59 0.91 22.44
C GLY A 214 -12.61 1.50 21.03
N SER A 215 -12.49 0.67 19.99
CA SER A 215 -12.58 1.11 18.60
C SER A 215 -13.98 1.63 18.26
N ARG A 216 -15.03 1.00 18.80
CA ARG A 216 -16.42 1.44 18.61
C ARG A 216 -16.66 2.82 19.25
N ALA A 217 -16.18 3.02 20.47
CA ALA A 217 -16.24 4.32 21.14
C ALA A 217 -15.47 5.40 20.37
N ALA A 218 -14.23 5.09 19.95
CA ALA A 218 -13.41 6.01 19.18
C ALA A 218 -14.05 6.37 17.81
N LEU A 219 -14.64 5.39 17.13
CA LEU A 219 -15.37 5.63 15.87
C LEU A 219 -16.59 6.52 16.07
N ARG A 220 -17.37 6.31 17.14
CA ARG A 220 -18.52 7.16 17.45
C ARG A 220 -18.10 8.63 17.61
N ALA A 221 -17.08 8.89 18.42
CA ALA A 221 -16.52 10.23 18.60
C ALA A 221 -16.00 10.81 17.28
N TRP A 222 -15.38 9.99 16.42
CA TRP A 222 -14.94 10.44 15.10
C TRP A 222 -16.11 10.78 14.17
N LEU A 223 -17.20 9.99 14.16
CA LEU A 223 -18.34 10.21 13.28
C LEU A 223 -19.04 11.54 13.57
N GLU A 224 -19.16 11.92 14.84
CA GLU A 224 -19.68 13.24 15.26
C GLU A 224 -18.80 14.38 14.70
N VAL A 225 -17.49 14.31 14.91
CA VAL A 225 -16.55 15.32 14.37
C VAL A 225 -16.57 15.33 12.84
N ARG A 226 -16.63 14.15 12.22
CA ARG A 226 -16.66 13.99 10.76
C ARG A 226 -17.86 14.68 10.15
N GLU A 227 -19.04 14.57 10.78
CA GLU A 227 -20.27 15.20 10.30
C GLU A 227 -20.11 16.71 10.15
N THR A 228 -19.56 17.38 11.17
CA THR A 228 -19.27 18.83 11.13
C THR A 228 -18.29 19.23 10.02
N LEU A 229 -17.39 18.32 9.62
CA LEU A 229 -16.41 18.59 8.56
C LEU A 229 -17.00 18.43 7.16
N VAL A 230 -18.02 17.59 6.99
CA VAL A 230 -18.62 17.29 5.68
C VAL A 230 -19.87 18.10 5.41
N GLU A 231 -20.56 18.59 6.46
CA GLU A 231 -21.76 19.42 6.37
C GLU A 231 -21.62 20.60 5.38
N PRO A 232 -20.51 21.40 5.40
CA PRO A 232 -20.37 22.53 4.48
C PRO A 232 -20.20 22.16 3.00
N LEU A 233 -19.95 20.88 2.68
CA LEU A 233 -19.71 20.41 1.32
C LEU A 233 -21.00 20.18 0.53
N HIS A 234 -22.18 20.35 1.15
CA HIS A 234 -23.52 20.18 0.56
C HIS A 234 -23.72 18.85 -0.20
N GLY A 235 -22.93 17.81 0.13
CA GLY A 235 -22.91 16.55 -0.60
C GLY A 235 -22.63 15.34 0.30
N ASN A 236 -23.03 14.15 -0.16
CA ASN A 236 -22.87 12.90 0.57
C ASN A 236 -21.42 12.40 0.48
N ALA A 237 -20.51 12.98 1.27
CA ALA A 237 -19.19 12.42 1.47
C ALA A 237 -19.35 10.99 2.01
N LYS A 238 -19.08 9.97 1.18
CA LYS A 238 -19.26 8.56 1.57
C LYS A 238 -18.08 8.00 2.35
N ALA A 239 -16.89 8.60 2.19
CA ALA A 239 -15.66 8.12 2.79
C ALA A 239 -15.73 8.18 4.32
N LEU A 240 -15.27 7.11 4.99
CA LEU A 240 -15.20 7.07 6.45
C LEU A 240 -14.16 8.07 6.98
N TRP A 241 -13.02 8.18 6.29
CA TRP A 241 -11.94 9.08 6.68
C TRP A 241 -11.90 10.30 5.77
N VAL A 242 -11.95 11.48 6.37
CA VAL A 242 -11.91 12.77 5.66
C VAL A 242 -10.75 13.65 6.15
N SER A 243 -10.37 14.63 5.33
CA SER A 243 -9.38 15.63 5.70
C SER A 243 -9.94 16.60 6.73
N VAL A 244 -9.16 16.87 7.76
CA VAL A 244 -9.52 17.80 8.85
C VAL A 244 -8.99 19.23 8.60
N MET A 245 -8.14 19.41 7.60
CA MET A 245 -7.55 20.69 7.20
C MET A 245 -7.61 20.82 5.68
N PRO A 246 -7.58 22.06 5.14
CA PRO A 246 -7.45 22.28 3.71
C PRO A 246 -6.22 21.57 3.14
N ASN A 247 -6.37 20.92 1.99
CA ASN A 247 -5.28 20.21 1.32
C ASN A 247 -5.17 20.63 -0.15
N HIS A 248 -4.03 20.34 -0.79
CA HIS A 248 -3.88 20.66 -2.22
C HIS A 248 -4.51 19.56 -3.07
N ALA A 249 -5.23 19.95 -4.12
CA ALA A 249 -5.82 19.05 -5.11
C ALA A 249 -4.77 18.33 -5.99
N GLY A 250 -3.48 18.70 -5.86
CA GLY A 250 -2.41 18.22 -6.71
C GLY A 250 -2.50 18.73 -8.15
N ARG A 251 -3.29 19.78 -8.38
CA ARG A 251 -3.43 20.50 -9.65
C ARG A 251 -3.16 21.97 -9.40
N LEU A 252 -2.57 22.62 -10.39
CA LEU A 252 -2.42 24.06 -10.41
C LEU A 252 -3.66 24.66 -11.09
N ASN A 253 -4.07 25.86 -10.66
CA ASN A 253 -5.05 26.65 -11.38
C ASN A 253 -4.41 27.26 -12.64
N VAL A 254 -5.19 28.04 -13.40
CA VAL A 254 -4.71 28.72 -14.61
C VAL A 254 -3.56 29.70 -14.34
N GLU A 255 -3.43 30.21 -13.11
CA GLU A 255 -2.35 31.09 -12.66
C GLU A 255 -1.13 30.33 -12.12
N GLY A 256 -1.13 28.99 -12.15
CA GLY A 256 -0.04 28.18 -11.62
C GLY A 256 -0.05 27.97 -10.10
N GLU A 257 -1.11 28.39 -9.40
CA GLU A 257 -1.26 28.21 -7.96
C GLU A 257 -1.92 26.88 -7.61
N ALA A 258 -1.50 26.26 -6.50
CA ALA A 258 -2.03 24.97 -6.10
C ALA A 258 -3.48 25.08 -5.60
N ILE A 259 -4.43 24.50 -6.34
CA ILE A 259 -5.85 24.48 -5.99
C ILE A 259 -6.02 23.85 -4.60
N ARG A 260 -6.58 24.61 -3.67
CA ARG A 260 -6.93 24.15 -2.32
C ARG A 260 -8.27 23.41 -2.36
N ARG A 261 -8.37 22.35 -1.57
CA ARG A 261 -9.60 21.66 -1.27
C ARG A 261 -9.95 21.92 0.19
N PRO A 262 -11.24 22.09 0.51
CA PRO A 262 -11.68 22.28 1.89
C PRO A 262 -11.44 21.03 2.75
N PRO A 263 -11.58 21.14 4.08
CA PRO A 263 -11.83 20.01 4.96
C PRO A 263 -13.04 19.19 4.51
N GLY A 264 -13.19 17.96 5.03
CA GLY A 264 -14.29 17.05 4.68
C GLY A 264 -14.06 16.20 3.42
N MET A 265 -12.99 16.44 2.66
CA MET A 265 -12.67 15.64 1.47
C MET A 265 -12.07 14.26 1.84
N PRO A 266 -12.25 13.20 1.01
CA PRO A 266 -11.71 11.88 1.30
C PRO A 266 -10.20 11.88 1.63
N LEU A 267 -9.84 11.22 2.73
CA LEU A 267 -8.45 11.14 3.19
C LEU A 267 -7.66 10.14 2.32
N MET A 268 -6.69 10.65 1.58
CA MET A 268 -5.84 9.83 0.72
C MET A 268 -4.82 9.00 1.52
N PRO A 269 -4.38 7.82 1.02
CA PRO A 269 -3.40 6.96 1.72
C PRO A 269 -2.12 7.68 2.16
N ARG A 270 -1.59 8.60 1.35
CA ARG A 270 -0.42 9.41 1.72
C ARG A 270 -0.69 10.35 2.88
N GLY A 271 -1.89 10.94 2.92
CA GLY A 271 -2.31 11.80 4.03
C GLY A 271 -2.45 11.02 5.33
N MET A 272 -3.01 9.81 5.25
CA MET A 272 -3.11 8.86 6.36
C MET A 272 -1.72 8.44 6.89
N GLN A 273 -0.80 8.03 6.02
CA GLN A 273 0.58 7.70 6.41
C GLN A 273 1.28 8.86 7.13
N ARG A 274 1.17 10.09 6.60
CA ARG A 274 1.75 11.28 7.24
C ARG A 274 1.12 11.61 8.59
N ALA A 275 -0.19 11.36 8.76
CA ALA A 275 -0.85 11.54 10.05
C ALA A 275 -0.31 10.54 11.07
N TYR A 276 -0.21 9.26 10.70
CA TYR A 276 0.37 8.22 11.54
C TYR A 276 1.81 8.52 11.94
N THR A 277 2.69 8.79 10.96
CA THR A 277 4.11 9.06 11.23
C THR A 277 4.27 10.20 12.23
N ARG A 278 3.53 11.30 12.08
CA ARG A 278 3.60 12.42 13.04
C ARG A 278 3.21 12.00 14.44
N ALA A 279 2.15 11.22 14.58
CA ALA A 279 1.67 10.79 15.88
C ALA A 279 2.57 9.76 16.55
N VAL A 280 3.17 8.85 15.79
CA VAL A 280 4.16 7.91 16.33
C VAL A 280 5.42 8.65 16.76
N VAL A 281 5.89 9.63 15.99
CA VAL A 281 7.02 10.47 16.40
C VAL A 281 6.69 11.20 17.71
N GLU A 282 5.50 11.79 17.81
CA GLU A 282 5.02 12.44 19.02
C GLU A 282 4.93 11.46 20.20
N ALA A 283 4.31 10.30 20.02
CA ALA A 283 4.21 9.26 21.07
C ALA A 283 5.59 8.79 21.53
N ASN A 284 6.50 8.51 20.59
CA ASN A 284 7.87 8.08 20.89
C ASN A 284 8.63 9.13 21.72
N MET A 285 8.40 10.42 21.46
CA MET A 285 8.99 11.50 22.24
C MET A 285 8.36 11.62 23.63
N ASN A 286 7.03 11.54 23.74
CA ASN A 286 6.31 11.76 25.01
C ASN A 286 6.44 10.57 25.97
N LEU A 287 6.49 9.35 25.45
CA LEU A 287 6.62 8.13 26.24
C LEU A 287 8.09 7.70 26.41
N ALA A 288 9.04 8.49 25.92
CA ALA A 288 10.46 8.23 26.11
C ALA A 288 10.80 8.08 27.60
N GLY A 289 11.41 6.95 27.97
CA GLY A 289 11.77 6.64 29.36
C GLY A 289 10.61 6.14 30.23
N SER A 290 9.39 6.01 29.68
CA SER A 290 8.28 5.38 30.40
C SER A 290 8.53 3.88 30.58
N PRO A 291 8.21 3.28 31.74
CA PRO A 291 8.42 1.85 31.97
C PRO A 291 7.75 0.99 30.90
N GLY A 292 8.53 0.09 30.28
CA GLY A 292 8.03 -0.83 29.26
C GLY A 292 7.69 -0.19 27.91
N TRP A 293 8.02 1.08 27.67
CA TRP A 293 7.86 1.69 26.36
C TRP A 293 9.02 1.36 25.42
N ILE A 294 8.70 0.81 24.25
CA ILE A 294 9.65 0.62 23.16
C ILE A 294 9.24 1.55 22.01
N PRO A 295 10.14 2.43 21.53
CA PRO A 295 9.82 3.35 20.44
C PRO A 295 9.23 2.63 19.21
N LEU A 296 8.06 3.10 18.81
CA LEU A 296 7.30 2.50 17.73
C LEU A 296 7.86 2.87 16.36
N PRO A 297 7.68 1.98 15.37
CA PRO A 297 8.07 2.25 14.00
C PRO A 297 7.16 3.30 13.35
N VAL A 298 7.76 4.24 12.63
CA VAL A 298 7.03 5.32 11.93
C VAL A 298 6.22 4.85 10.70
N ARG A 299 6.29 3.56 10.36
CA ARG A 299 5.60 2.95 9.22
C ARG A 299 4.45 2.06 9.70
N PHE A 300 3.29 2.34 9.13
CA PHE A 300 2.03 1.61 9.31
C PHE A 300 2.17 0.08 9.21
N GLU A 301 3.05 -0.41 8.33
CA GLU A 301 3.16 -1.85 8.02
C GLU A 301 3.57 -2.72 9.22
N GLN A 302 4.39 -2.22 10.14
CA GLN A 302 4.83 -3.01 11.31
C GLN A 302 3.71 -3.16 12.35
N LEU A 303 2.85 -2.16 12.49
CA LEU A 303 1.68 -2.21 13.37
C LEU A 303 0.62 -3.16 12.79
N ARG A 304 0.32 -3.02 11.49
CA ARG A 304 -0.55 -3.93 10.74
C ARG A 304 -0.15 -5.40 10.90
N ARG A 305 1.14 -5.71 10.69
CA ARG A 305 1.63 -7.10 10.74
C ARG A 305 1.51 -7.71 12.13
N ALA A 306 1.62 -6.93 13.20
CA ALA A 306 1.38 -7.41 14.56
C ALA A 306 -0.03 -8.01 14.73
N VAL A 307 -1.02 -7.44 14.03
CA VAL A 307 -2.41 -7.94 14.04
C VAL A 307 -2.53 -9.24 13.25
N THR A 308 -1.94 -9.29 12.06
CA THR A 308 -1.96 -10.52 11.23
C THR A 308 -1.26 -11.68 11.93
N GLU A 309 -0.13 -11.44 12.59
CA GLU A 309 0.59 -12.46 13.34
C GLU A 309 -0.21 -12.95 14.55
N ARG A 310 -0.91 -12.05 15.27
CA ARG A 310 -1.86 -12.43 16.33
C ARG A 310 -2.99 -13.31 15.78
N GLN A 311 -3.69 -12.85 14.74
CA GLN A 311 -4.81 -13.57 14.13
C GLN A 311 -4.40 -14.97 13.65
N ARG A 312 -3.18 -15.12 13.09
CA ARG A 312 -2.67 -16.43 12.68
C ARG A 312 -2.46 -17.35 13.90
N ARG A 313 -1.87 -16.84 14.98
CA ARG A 313 -1.68 -17.63 16.22
C ARG A 313 -3.01 -18.07 16.82
N ASP A 314 -4.01 -17.19 16.84
CA ASP A 314 -5.34 -17.50 17.36
C ASP A 314 -6.01 -18.61 16.51
N GLN A 315 -5.91 -18.52 15.18
CA GLN A 315 -6.40 -19.56 14.26
C GLN A 315 -5.68 -20.91 14.43
N ASP A 316 -4.35 -20.88 14.62
CA ASP A 316 -3.55 -22.08 14.83
C ASP A 316 -3.92 -22.76 16.17
N GLN A 317 -4.22 -21.98 17.22
CA GLN A 317 -4.68 -22.49 18.52
C GLN A 317 -6.08 -23.12 18.44
N ASP A 318 -7.04 -22.46 17.78
CA ASP A 318 -8.39 -22.98 17.59
C ASP A 318 -8.40 -24.30 16.80
N HIS A 319 -7.52 -24.45 15.79
CA HIS A 319 -7.36 -25.70 15.06
C HIS A 319 -6.76 -26.81 15.93
N GLN A 320 -5.83 -26.48 16.83
CA GLN A 320 -5.18 -27.46 17.70
C GLN A 320 -6.12 -27.94 18.82
N THR A 321 -6.98 -27.06 19.36
CA THR A 321 -7.99 -27.42 20.36
C THR A 321 -9.15 -28.22 19.77
N GLY A 322 -9.57 -27.91 18.53
CA GLY A 322 -10.62 -28.65 17.83
C GLY A 322 -10.24 -30.07 17.38
N ASP A 323 -8.93 -30.37 17.24
CA ASP A 323 -8.44 -31.72 16.90
C ASP A 323 -8.37 -32.62 18.13
N THR A 324 -8.01 -32.07 19.30
CA THR A 324 -8.03 -32.77 20.59
C THR A 324 -9.43 -33.16 21.07
N ASP A 325 -10.44 -32.34 20.79
CA ASP A 325 -11.83 -32.63 21.18
C ASP A 325 -12.48 -33.72 20.30
N ARG A 326 -11.88 -33.99 19.13
CA ARG A 326 -12.33 -35.04 18.20
C ARG A 326 -11.72 -36.40 18.49
N THR A 327 -10.59 -36.46 19.19
CA THR A 327 -9.94 -37.72 19.59
C THR A 327 -10.54 -38.34 20.86
N ASP A 328 -11.21 -37.56 21.72
CA ASP A 328 -11.78 -38.05 22.99
C ASP A 328 -13.22 -38.61 22.89
N THR A 329 -13.85 -38.58 21.71
CA THR A 329 -15.23 -39.10 21.55
C THR A 329 -15.30 -40.54 20.99
N THR A 330 -14.18 -41.25 20.81
CA THR A 330 -14.18 -42.58 20.15
C THR A 330 -13.89 -43.79 21.05
N ASP A 331 -13.58 -43.64 22.33
CA ASP A 331 -13.26 -44.78 23.22
C ASP A 331 -14.16 -44.83 24.47
N ILE A 332 -15.48 -44.93 24.28
CA ILE A 332 -16.38 -45.57 25.28
C ILE A 332 -17.45 -46.39 24.53
N ALA A 333 -17.04 -47.49 23.90
CA ALA A 333 -17.90 -48.64 23.61
C ALA A 333 -17.03 -49.84 23.19
N GLY A 334 -16.71 -50.71 24.16
CA GLY A 334 -15.99 -51.97 23.94
C GLY A 334 -15.69 -52.65 25.25
#